data_AF-A0A4R9W0K1-F1
#
_entry.id   AF-A0A4R9W0K1-F1
#
_cell.length_a   1.000
_cell.length_b   1.000
_cell.length_c   1.000
_cell.angle_alpha   90.00
_cell.angle_beta   90.00
_cell.angle_gamma   90.00
#
_symmetry.space_group_name_H-M   'P 1'
#
loop_
_entity.id
_entity.type
_entity.pdbx_description
1 polymer ?
#
loop_
_entity_poly.entity_id
_entity_poly.type
_entity_poly.pdbx_seq_one_letter_code
_entity_poly.pdbx_strand_id
1 'polypeptide(L)'
;TTPFNIFYFTGYLSDHHERLLALLIKGNGDHVLFCPQLEVEEVKASPFDGEIIGYLDTENALDKYPFTFNKMLVEAAHLTVQRQRELIAAFDVKAFGDIDQTIKSLRNVKSDSEIAKIRKACELADKCIEIGASFLKEGVTERQVV
;
A
#
# COMPACT_ATOMS: atom_id res chain seq x y z
N THR A 1 4.46 -2.03 -3.69
CA THR A 1 3.35 -2.95 -3.96
C THR A 1 2.59 -3.37 -2.72
N THR A 2 3.11 -3.26 -1.49
CA THR A 2 2.23 -3.49 -0.32
C THR A 2 1.19 -2.38 -0.19
N PRO A 3 -0.11 -2.69 0.04
CA PRO A 3 -1.15 -1.66 0.16
C PRO A 3 -0.87 -0.63 1.25
N PHE A 4 -0.28 -1.05 2.37
CA PHE A 4 0.06 -0.14 3.47
C PHE A 4 1.19 0.84 3.14
N ASN A 5 2.21 0.42 2.38
CA ASN A 5 3.26 1.35 1.97
C ASN A 5 2.75 2.28 0.86
N ILE A 6 1.88 1.78 -0.02
CA ILE A 6 1.23 2.64 -1.02
C ILE A 6 0.39 3.70 -0.30
N PHE A 7 -0.50 3.31 0.62
CA PHE A 7 -1.25 4.25 1.46
C PHE A 7 -0.36 5.24 2.21
N TYR A 8 0.78 4.78 2.74
CA TYR A 8 1.73 5.65 3.42
C TYR A 8 2.29 6.76 2.52
N PHE A 9 2.55 6.47 1.24
CA PHE A 9 3.10 7.44 0.29
C PHE A 9 2.04 8.23 -0.49
N THR A 10 0.83 7.68 -0.67
CA THR A 10 -0.21 8.28 -1.54
C THR A 10 -1.42 8.79 -0.79
N GLY A 11 -1.65 8.34 0.44
CA GLY A 11 -2.90 8.57 1.16
C GLY A 11 -4.10 7.78 0.59
N TYR A 12 -3.90 6.94 -0.43
CA TYR A 12 -4.92 6.06 -0.99
C TYR A 12 -4.78 4.65 -0.43
N LEU A 13 -5.79 4.21 0.33
CA LEU A 13 -5.89 2.85 0.85
C LEU A 13 -6.92 2.10 0.04
N SER A 14 -6.56 0.96 -0.50
CA SER A 14 -7.54 0.07 -1.11
C SER A 14 -7.12 -1.40 -1.01
N ASP A 15 -8.12 -2.26 -1.20
CA ASP A 15 -8.05 -3.70 -1.10
C ASP A 15 -8.27 -4.30 -2.48
N HIS A 16 -7.18 -4.45 -3.21
CA HIS A 16 -7.17 -4.81 -4.63
C HIS A 16 -7.21 -6.31 -4.87
N HIS A 17 -7.20 -7.10 -3.78
CA HIS A 17 -7.08 -8.56 -3.82
C HIS A 17 -5.95 -9.00 -4.77
N GLU A 18 -6.24 -9.77 -5.82
CA GLU A 18 -5.24 -10.20 -6.81
C GLU A 18 -4.82 -9.15 -7.84
N ARG A 19 -5.56 -8.04 -7.96
CA ARG A 19 -5.31 -7.00 -8.97
C ARG A 19 -4.02 -6.23 -8.64
N LEU A 20 -3.34 -5.76 -9.68
CA LEU A 20 -2.12 -4.97 -9.52
C LEU A 20 -2.45 -3.60 -8.92
N LEU A 21 -1.85 -3.34 -7.76
CA LEU A 21 -1.68 -1.99 -7.25
C LEU A 21 -0.20 -1.73 -7.02
N ALA A 22 0.37 -0.79 -7.76
CA ALA A 22 1.80 -0.51 -7.70
C ALA A 22 2.07 0.98 -7.76
N LEU A 23 2.88 1.45 -6.81
CA LEU A 23 3.46 2.79 -6.85
C LEU A 23 4.89 2.69 -7.34
N LEU A 24 5.19 3.38 -8.43
CA LEU A 24 6.52 3.58 -8.99
C LEU A 24 7.00 4.97 -8.57
N ILE A 25 8.17 5.06 -7.93
CA ILE A 25 8.79 6.34 -7.54
C ILE A 25 10.15 6.44 -8.23
N LYS A 26 10.34 7.49 -9.02
CA LYS A 26 11.60 7.76 -9.72
C LYS A 26 12.51 8.65 -8.86
N GLY A 27 13.82 8.60 -9.12
CA GLY A 27 14.82 9.36 -8.35
C GLY A 27 14.70 10.89 -8.47
N ASN A 28 13.95 11.39 -9.46
CA ASN A 28 13.64 12.82 -9.62
C ASN A 28 12.39 13.26 -8.85
N GLY A 29 11.72 12.36 -8.13
CA GLY A 29 10.52 12.65 -7.35
C GLY A 29 9.20 12.40 -8.07
N ASP A 30 9.21 12.25 -9.39
CA ASP A 30 8.01 11.84 -10.13
C ASP A 30 7.56 10.45 -9.67
N HIS A 31 6.26 10.27 -9.59
CA HIS A 31 5.68 9.03 -9.12
C HIS A 31 4.40 8.70 -9.87
N VAL A 32 4.20 7.41 -10.09
CA VAL A 32 3.14 6.86 -10.93
C VAL A 32 2.43 5.74 -10.16
N LEU A 33 1.10 5.83 -10.05
CA LEU A 33 0.27 4.81 -9.42
C LEU A 33 -0.49 4.03 -10.48
N PHE A 34 -0.19 2.74 -10.58
CA PHE A 34 -0.94 1.78 -11.38
C PHE A 34 -2.08 1.21 -10.53
N CYS A 35 -3.32 1.37 -10.98
CA CYS A 35 -4.52 0.88 -10.29
C CYS A 35 -5.58 0.36 -11.29
N PRO A 36 -6.47 -0.54 -10.85
CA PRO A 36 -7.63 -0.94 -11.65
C PRO A 36 -8.43 0.28 -12.14
N GLN A 37 -8.96 0.21 -13.37
CA GLN A 37 -9.69 1.32 -13.98
C GLN A 37 -10.88 1.82 -13.15
N LEU A 38 -11.52 0.92 -12.40
CA LEU A 38 -12.65 1.23 -11.51
C LEU A 38 -12.26 2.12 -10.32
N GLU A 39 -10.99 2.09 -9.92
CA GLU A 39 -10.48 2.81 -8.74
C GLU A 39 -9.89 4.18 -9.08
N VAL A 40 -9.72 4.50 -10.36
CA VAL A 40 -9.08 5.74 -10.82
C VAL A 40 -9.75 6.99 -10.23
N GLU A 41 -11.09 7.01 -10.17
CA GLU A 41 -11.81 8.16 -9.61
C GLU A 41 -11.64 8.26 -8.09
N GLU A 42 -11.52 7.15 -7.37
CA GLU A 42 -11.22 7.15 -5.94
C GLU A 42 -9.80 7.63 -5.67
N VAL A 43 -8.83 7.20 -6.49
CA VAL A 43 -7.45 7.68 -6.40
C VAL A 43 -7.40 9.19 -6.64
N LYS A 44 -8.12 9.72 -7.64
CA LYS A 44 -8.21 11.17 -7.89
C LYS A 44 -8.85 11.94 -6.74
N ALA A 45 -9.75 11.31 -5.99
CA ALA A 45 -10.35 11.89 -4.80
C ALA A 45 -9.44 11.80 -3.56
N SER A 46 -8.33 11.04 -3.64
CA SER A 46 -7.34 10.93 -2.58
C SER A 46 -6.31 12.08 -2.63
N PRO A 47 -5.44 12.22 -1.61
CA PRO A 47 -4.36 13.22 -1.62
C PRO A 47 -3.24 12.97 -2.63
N PHE A 48 -3.32 11.90 -3.43
CA PHE A 48 -2.29 11.54 -4.40
C PHE A 48 -2.19 12.56 -5.54
N ASP A 49 -0.99 13.08 -5.79
CA ASP A 49 -0.71 14.15 -6.77
C ASP A 49 0.13 13.68 -7.98
N GLY A 50 0.41 12.38 -8.07
CA GLY A 50 1.19 11.78 -9.14
C GLY A 50 0.40 11.40 -10.38
N GLU A 51 1.08 10.76 -11.33
CA GLU A 51 0.46 10.20 -12.52
C GLU A 51 -0.35 8.95 -12.16
N ILE A 52 -1.59 8.85 -12.66
CA ILE A 52 -2.47 7.71 -12.40
C ILE A 52 -2.65 6.93 -13.69
N ILE A 53 -2.29 5.65 -13.66
CA ILE A 53 -2.47 4.73 -14.78
C ILE A 53 -3.55 3.71 -14.41
N GLY A 54 -4.73 3.92 -14.99
CA GLY A 54 -5.84 2.98 -14.95
C GLY A 54 -5.69 1.88 -15.99
N TYR A 55 -5.96 0.64 -15.59
CA TYR A 55 -5.95 -0.50 -16.52
C TYR A 55 -7.22 -1.37 -16.37
N LEU A 56 -7.68 -1.94 -17.48
CA LEU A 56 -8.76 -2.92 -17.51
C LEU A 56 -8.20 -4.31 -17.21
N ASP A 57 -9.02 -5.22 -16.68
CA ASP A 57 -8.62 -6.60 -16.37
C ASP A 57 -8.09 -7.38 -17.61
N THR A 58 -8.40 -6.91 -18.82
CA THR A 58 -7.92 -7.46 -20.10
C THR A 58 -6.57 -6.89 -20.57
N GLU A 59 -6.02 -5.91 -19.88
CA GLU A 59 -4.79 -5.20 -20.25
C GLU A 59 -3.65 -5.52 -19.28
N ASN A 60 -2.41 -5.46 -19.77
CA ASN A 60 -1.26 -5.40 -18.90
C ASN A 60 -0.99 -3.96 -18.48
N ALA A 61 -1.17 -3.68 -17.19
CA ALA A 61 -1.00 -2.36 -16.60
C ALA A 61 0.38 -1.74 -16.86
N LEU A 62 1.44 -2.56 -16.82
CA LEU A 62 2.82 -2.07 -16.92
C LEU A 62 3.15 -1.62 -18.35
N ASP A 63 2.53 -2.24 -19.36
CA ASP A 63 2.74 -1.89 -20.77
C ASP A 63 2.16 -0.51 -21.13
N LYS A 64 1.28 0.03 -20.28
CA LYS A 64 0.74 1.39 -20.43
C LYS A 64 1.74 2.49 -20.05
N TYR A 65 2.90 2.15 -19.51
CA TYR A 65 3.96 3.09 -19.15
C TYR A 65 5.26 2.77 -19.88
N PRO A 66 5.48 3.27 -21.11
CA PRO A 66 6.65 2.93 -21.90
C PRO A 66 7.90 3.61 -21.32
N PHE A 67 8.63 2.89 -20.47
CA PHE A 67 9.87 3.36 -19.86
C PHE A 67 10.85 2.22 -19.62
N THR A 68 12.16 2.52 -19.65
CA THR A 68 13.22 1.54 -19.35
C THR A 68 13.95 1.89 -18.07
N PHE A 69 14.07 0.92 -17.16
CA PHE A 69 14.81 1.09 -15.91
C PHE A 69 16.01 0.14 -15.87
N ASN A 70 17.23 0.66 -15.78
CA ASN A 70 18.40 -0.21 -15.63
C ASN A 70 18.35 -0.99 -14.31
N LYS A 71 18.03 -0.30 -13.21
CA LYS A 71 17.91 -0.87 -11.87
C LYS A 71 16.62 -0.42 -11.21
N MET A 72 15.88 -1.36 -10.61
CA MET A 72 14.71 -1.08 -9.78
C MET A 72 14.93 -1.54 -8.34
N LEU A 73 14.44 -0.75 -7.39
CA LEU A 73 14.35 -1.16 -5.99
C LEU A 73 12.92 -1.61 -5.71
N VAL A 74 12.76 -2.78 -5.11
CA VAL A 74 11.47 -3.43 -4.90
C VAL A 74 11.31 -3.87 -3.45
N GLU A 75 10.07 -4.00 -3.00
CA GLU A 75 9.76 -4.64 -1.71
C GLU A 75 9.95 -6.16 -1.86
N ALA A 76 11.17 -6.64 -1.67
CA ALA A 76 11.57 -8.01 -1.97
C ALA A 76 10.81 -9.04 -1.11
N ALA A 77 10.39 -8.65 0.10
CA ALA A 77 9.58 -9.51 0.96
C ALA A 77 8.13 -9.69 0.46
N HIS A 78 7.66 -8.84 -0.46
CA HIS A 78 6.28 -8.84 -0.96
C HIS A 78 6.18 -9.13 -2.47
N LEU A 79 7.18 -8.72 -3.26
CA LEU A 79 7.17 -8.91 -4.70
C LEU A 79 7.29 -10.40 -5.05
N THR A 80 6.34 -10.91 -5.82
CA THR A 80 6.39 -12.29 -6.31
C THR A 80 7.34 -12.43 -7.51
N VAL A 81 7.86 -13.64 -7.73
CA VAL A 81 8.68 -13.97 -8.90
C VAL A 81 7.94 -13.67 -10.20
N GLN A 82 6.61 -13.88 -10.24
CA GLN A 82 5.80 -13.55 -11.40
C GLN A 82 5.84 -12.04 -11.70
N ARG A 83 5.58 -11.19 -10.68
CA ARG A 83 5.63 -9.72 -10.84
C ARG A 83 7.02 -9.25 -11.25
N GLN A 84 8.08 -9.87 -10.74
CA GLN A 84 9.44 -9.56 -11.15
C GLN A 84 9.67 -9.81 -12.66
N ARG A 85 9.15 -10.92 -13.20
CA ARG A 85 9.25 -11.22 -14.64
C ARG A 85 8.46 -10.23 -15.48
N GLU A 86 7.26 -9.85 -15.02
CA GLU A 86 6.43 -8.82 -15.68
C GLU A 86 7.19 -7.47 -15.74
N LEU A 87 7.86 -7.07 -14.65
CA LEU A 87 8.69 -5.85 -14.63
C LEU A 87 9.88 -5.93 -15.60
N ILE A 88 10.57 -7.08 -15.67
CA ILE A 88 11.68 -7.28 -16.62
C ILE A 88 11.17 -7.15 -18.06
N ALA A 89 10.02 -7.75 -18.37
CA ALA A 89 9.45 -7.71 -19.71
C ALA A 89 8.97 -6.31 -20.11
N ALA A 90 8.27 -5.62 -19.20
CA ALA A 90 7.69 -4.30 -19.48
C ALA A 90 8.73 -3.17 -19.52
N PHE A 91 9.74 -3.23 -18.63
CA PHE A 91 10.67 -2.11 -18.44
C PHE A 91 12.16 -2.42 -18.73
N ASP A 92 12.45 -3.58 -19.31
CA ASP A 92 13.82 -4.07 -19.61
C ASP A 92 14.79 -3.98 -18.42
N VAL A 93 14.31 -4.36 -17.23
CA VAL A 93 15.07 -4.24 -15.97
C VAL A 93 16.27 -5.19 -15.95
N LYS A 94 17.46 -4.65 -15.70
CA LYS A 94 18.72 -5.42 -15.65
C LYS A 94 19.12 -5.84 -14.24
N ALA A 95 18.77 -5.04 -13.24
CA ALA A 95 19.13 -5.30 -11.86
C ALA A 95 17.99 -4.95 -10.90
N PHE A 96 17.87 -5.75 -9.84
CA PHE A 96 16.96 -5.48 -8.73
C PHE A 96 17.77 -5.22 -7.45
N GLY A 97 17.18 -4.47 -6.53
CA GLY A 97 17.65 -4.35 -5.16
C GLY A 97 16.47 -4.18 -4.20
N ASP A 98 16.75 -4.26 -2.91
CA ASP A 98 15.72 -4.31 -1.88
C ASP A 98 15.50 -2.92 -1.29
N ILE A 99 14.23 -2.49 -1.18
CA ILE A 99 13.87 -1.20 -0.56
C ILE A 99 13.31 -1.36 0.86
N ASP A 100 13.04 -2.60 1.29
CA ASP A 100 12.29 -2.90 2.51
C ASP A 100 12.84 -2.20 3.76
N GLN A 101 14.17 -2.22 3.95
CA GLN A 101 14.80 -1.59 5.13
C GLN A 101 14.76 -0.07 5.09
N THR A 102 14.83 0.52 3.89
CA THR A 102 14.70 1.97 3.71
C THR A 102 13.30 2.42 4.13
N ILE A 103 12.26 1.73 3.64
CA ILE A 103 10.87 2.06 4.02
C ILE A 103 10.64 1.83 5.51
N LYS A 104 11.15 0.73 6.08
CA LYS A 104 11.04 0.47 7.53
C LYS A 104 11.68 1.56 8.37
N SER A 105 12.89 1.99 7.99
CA SER A 105 13.62 3.04 8.70
C SER A 105 12.86 4.37 8.64
N LEU A 106 12.32 4.71 7.47
CA LEU A 106 11.52 5.91 7.27
C LEU A 106 10.23 5.88 8.11
N ARG A 107 9.55 4.73 8.16
CA ARG A 107 8.35 4.54 8.97
C ARG A 107 8.62 4.38 10.46
N ASN A 108 9.86 4.16 10.92
CA ASN A 108 10.15 4.02 12.35
C ASN A 108 9.97 5.35 13.09
N VAL A 109 10.34 6.48 12.47
CA VAL A 109 10.16 7.81 13.02
C VAL A 109 8.81 8.36 12.55
N LYS A 110 7.88 8.57 13.48
CA LYS A 110 6.52 9.04 13.17
C LYS A 110 6.45 10.55 13.13
N SER A 111 5.68 11.09 12.20
CA SER A 111 5.26 12.50 12.21
C SER A 111 4.24 12.76 13.33
N ASP A 112 4.06 14.02 13.70
CA ASP A 112 3.05 14.44 14.68
C ASP A 112 1.63 14.02 14.27
N SER A 113 1.35 14.07 12.96
CA SER A 113 0.07 13.64 12.41
C SER A 113 -0.19 12.15 12.61
N GLU A 114 0.84 11.31 12.44
CA GLU A 114 0.75 9.86 12.67
C GLU A 114 0.62 9.55 14.16
N ILE A 115 1.36 10.25 15.02
CA ILE A 115 1.25 10.11 16.48
C ILE A 115 -0.17 10.46 16.94
N ALA A 116 -0.77 11.52 16.40
CA ALA A 116 -2.15 11.88 16.72
C ALA A 116 -3.15 10.78 16.32
N LYS A 117 -2.99 10.18 15.12
CA LYS A 117 -3.80 9.04 14.67
C LYS A 117 -3.62 7.82 15.58
N ILE A 118 -2.38 7.51 15.96
CA ILE A 118 -2.07 6.39 16.88
C ILE A 118 -2.73 6.62 18.25
N ARG A 119 -2.61 7.82 18.82
CA ARG A 119 -3.27 8.15 20.10
C ARG A 119 -4.78 7.98 20.02
N LYS A 120 -5.39 8.40 18.91
CA LYS A 120 -6.84 8.20 18.73
C LYS A 120 -7.20 6.72 18.63
N ALA A 121 -6.40 5.92 17.95
CA ALA A 121 -6.60 4.47 17.89
C ALA A 121 -6.48 3.83 19.28
N CYS A 122 -5.51 4.24 20.11
CA CYS A 122 -5.39 3.79 21.50
C CYS A 122 -6.63 4.16 22.34
N GLU A 123 -7.13 5.40 22.23
CA GLU A 123 -8.35 5.83 22.93
C GLU A 123 -9.56 4.95 22.56
N LEU A 124 -9.68 4.55 21.29
CA LEU A 124 -10.73 3.65 20.85
C LEU A 124 -10.54 2.23 21.38
N ALA A 125 -9.30 1.74 21.41
CA ALA A 125 -8.98 0.43 21.96
C ALA A 125 -9.30 0.35 23.47
N ASP A 126 -8.96 1.39 24.24
CA ASP A 126 -9.27 1.47 25.66
C ASP A 126 -10.78 1.39 25.90
N LYS A 127 -11.58 2.12 25.10
CA LYS A 127 -13.05 2.03 25.14
C LYS A 127 -13.57 0.64 24.82
N CYS A 128 -12.98 -0.05 23.83
CA CYS A 128 -13.36 -1.43 23.52
C CYS A 128 -13.12 -2.37 24.71
N ILE A 129 -12.01 -2.19 25.44
CA ILE A 129 -11.73 -2.96 26.66
C ILE A 129 -12.75 -2.66 27.77
N GLU A 130 -13.11 -1.39 27.99
CA GLU A 130 -14.14 -1.01 28.96
C GLU A 130 -15.49 -1.65 28.64
N ILE A 131 -15.91 -1.59 27.37
CA ILE A 131 -17.17 -2.21 26.91
C ILE A 131 -17.11 -3.73 27.11
N GLY A 132 -16.04 -4.37 26.66
CA GLY A 132 -15.84 -5.81 26.81
C GLY A 132 -15.91 -6.24 28.27
N ALA A 133 -15.21 -5.54 29.16
CA ALA A 133 -15.21 -5.82 30.60
C ALA A 133 -16.60 -5.66 31.22
N SER A 134 -17.36 -4.63 30.81
CA SER A 134 -18.73 -4.41 31.29
C SER A 134 -19.72 -5.50 30.87
N PHE A 135 -19.41 -6.23 29.79
CA PHE A 135 -20.25 -7.29 29.25
C PHE A 135 -19.96 -8.67 29.88
N LEU A 136 -18.86 -8.79 30.64
CA LEU A 136 -18.46 -10.03 31.30
C LEU A 136 -19.36 -10.34 32.49
N LYS A 137 -20.01 -11.50 32.43
CA LYS A 137 -20.77 -12.11 33.52
C LYS A 137 -20.80 -13.62 33.34
N GLU A 138 -21.08 -14.35 34.42
CA GLU A 138 -21.24 -15.80 34.35
C GLU A 138 -22.29 -16.20 33.30
N GLY A 139 -21.95 -17.19 32.47
CA GLY A 139 -22.79 -17.67 31.38
C GLY A 139 -22.62 -16.96 30.03
N VAL A 140 -21.80 -15.90 29.93
CA VAL A 140 -21.42 -15.29 28.64
C VAL A 140 -20.19 -15.97 28.07
N THR A 141 -20.24 -16.32 26.78
CA THR A 141 -19.10 -16.93 26.06
C THR A 141 -18.16 -15.88 25.50
N GLU A 142 -16.89 -16.23 25.31
CA GLU A 142 -15.88 -15.34 24.70
C GLU A 142 -16.35 -14.75 23.36
N ARG A 143 -16.98 -15.57 22.51
CA ARG A 143 -17.49 -15.14 21.19
C ARG A 143 -18.62 -14.12 21.28
N GLN A 144 -19.32 -14.00 22.40
CA GLN A 144 -20.34 -12.96 22.62
C GLN A 144 -19.74 -11.64 23.10
N VAL A 145 -18.48 -11.64 23.52
CA VAL A 145 -17.74 -10.45 24.01
C VAL A 145 -16.83 -9.87 22.93
N VAL A 146 -16.33 -10.72 22.02
CA VAL A 146 -15.49 -10.35 20.85
C VAL A 146 -16.32 -9.72 19.72
#